data_AF-A0A1H8I3Q7-F1
#
_entry.id   AF-A0A1H8I3Q7-F1
#
_cell.length_a   1.000
_cell.length_b   1.000
_cell.length_c   1.000
_cell.angle_alpha   90.00
_cell.angle_beta   90.00
_cell.angle_gamma   90.00
#
_symmetry.space_group_name_H-M   'P 1'
#
loop_
_entity.id
_entity.type
_entity.pdbx_description
1 polymer ?
#
loop_
_entity_poly.entity_id
_entity_poly.type
_entity_poly.pdbx_seq_one_letter_code
_entity_poly.pdbx_strand_id
1 'polypeptide(L)'
;MRYFGTSLLLSMTLLLSACNTTPYDKATIYYDRTQFPAQLVKDYPRLNSPILQHGRCSLIVSTPGSNTGTYYFCTYALTANDLYVQGWDAKALKYVEIAHVDISALKNVALHTIFRTSQLQMTEERRQLALSASIDEGGYIDSAATKELFEAIKRKGVPVVKSEGMINPPAPPSPMIIPIIIPT
;
A
#
# COMPACT_ATOMS: atom_id res chain seq x y z
N MET A 1 30.70 28.50 26.55
CA MET A 1 30.06 27.22 26.96
C MET A 1 28.52 27.18 26.88
N ARG A 2 27.81 28.29 26.61
CA ARG A 2 26.32 28.29 26.51
C ARG A 2 25.74 27.85 25.16
N TYR A 3 26.52 27.88 24.07
CA TYR A 3 26.06 27.52 22.72
C TYR A 3 26.15 26.03 22.37
N PHE A 4 26.86 25.23 23.18
CA PHE A 4 26.98 23.78 22.95
C PHE A 4 25.76 23.00 23.44
N GLY A 5 25.13 23.44 24.53
CA GLY A 5 23.96 22.76 25.12
C GLY A 5 22.69 22.90 24.27
N THR A 6 22.51 24.03 23.58
CA THR A 6 21.35 24.26 22.71
C THR A 6 21.41 23.47 21.41
N SER A 7 22.60 23.24 20.85
CA SER A 7 22.78 22.39 19.67
C SER A 7 22.54 20.90 19.95
N LEU A 8 22.84 20.45 21.17
CA LEU A 8 22.60 19.07 21.60
C LEU A 8 21.10 18.81 21.82
N LEU A 9 20.37 19.78 22.38
CA LEU A 9 18.92 19.67 22.58
C LEU A 9 18.12 19.65 21.27
N LEU A 10 18.55 20.40 20.25
CA LEU A 10 17.90 20.38 18.93
C LEU A 10 18.12 19.07 18.15
N SER A 11 19.29 18.45 18.31
CA SER A 11 19.60 17.17 17.66
C SER A 11 18.86 16.00 18.34
N MET A 12 18.61 16.10 19.65
CA MET A 12 17.87 15.08 20.41
C MET A 12 16.36 15.13 20.16
N THR A 13 15.77 16.31 19.94
CA THR A 13 14.35 16.43 19.55
C THR A 13 14.07 15.97 18.12
N LEU A 14 15.04 16.10 17.21
CA LEU A 14 14.97 15.51 15.86
C LEU A 14 15.06 13.98 15.85
N LEU A 15 15.73 13.37 16.84
CA LEU A 15 15.80 11.91 16.98
C LEU A 15 14.51 11.33 17.61
N LEU A 16 13.82 12.09 18.46
CA LEU A 16 12.60 11.65 19.15
C LEU A 16 11.34 11.72 18.26
N SER A 17 11.34 12.53 17.19
CA SER A 17 10.24 12.54 16.20
C SER A 17 10.32 11.39 15.18
N ALA A 18 11.41 10.62 15.16
CA ALA A 18 11.58 9.47 14.26
C ALA A 18 11.00 8.16 14.81
N CYS A 19 10.51 8.14 16.06
CA CYS A 19 9.90 6.96 16.69
C CYS A 19 8.40 7.15 16.93
N ASN A 20 7.65 7.59 15.92
CA ASN A 20 6.20 7.39 15.92
C ASN A 20 5.87 6.04 15.27
N THR A 21 6.34 4.95 15.89
CA THR A 21 5.83 3.60 15.56
C THR A 21 4.53 3.42 16.32
N THR A 22 3.46 4.07 15.82
CA THR A 22 2.13 3.69 16.27
C THR A 22 1.98 2.18 16.04
N PRO A 23 1.57 1.37 17.04
CA PRO A 23 1.45 -0.08 16.88
C PRO A 23 0.32 -0.52 15.93
N TYR A 24 -0.35 0.43 15.27
CA TYR A 24 -1.47 0.19 14.37
C TYR A 24 -1.09 -0.60 13.11
N ASP A 25 0.19 -0.66 12.75
CA ASP A 25 0.64 -1.22 11.47
C ASP A 25 0.78 -2.76 11.41
N LYS A 26 0.64 -3.48 12.54
CA LYS A 26 0.99 -4.91 12.57
C LYS A 26 -0.19 -5.89 12.36
N ALA A 27 -1.44 -5.43 12.26
CA ALA A 27 -2.58 -6.36 12.31
C ALA A 27 -3.82 -5.94 11.49
N THR A 28 -3.70 -5.60 10.22
CA THR A 28 -4.89 -5.29 9.38
C THR A 28 -5.20 -6.30 8.28
N ILE A 29 -4.30 -7.25 8.01
CA ILE A 29 -4.57 -8.32 7.04
C ILE A 29 -3.87 -9.63 7.42
N TYR A 30 -4.60 -10.74 7.48
CA TYR A 30 -3.97 -12.06 7.59
C TYR A 30 -3.17 -12.33 6.30
N TYR A 31 -1.94 -12.82 6.43
CA TYR A 31 -1.12 -13.24 5.31
C TYR A 31 -0.06 -14.23 5.77
N ASP A 32 -0.13 -15.44 5.25
CA ASP A 32 0.93 -16.44 5.34
C ASP A 32 1.43 -16.71 3.93
N ARG A 33 2.72 -16.41 3.68
CA ARG A 33 3.33 -16.54 2.35
C ARG A 33 3.19 -17.96 1.77
N THR A 34 3.23 -18.98 2.61
CA THR A 34 3.19 -20.38 2.16
C THR A 34 1.77 -20.86 1.87
N GLN A 35 0.78 -20.36 2.61
CA GLN A 35 -0.62 -20.80 2.49
C GLN A 35 -1.43 -19.92 1.53
N PHE A 36 -1.06 -18.66 1.37
CA PHE A 36 -1.83 -17.67 0.61
C PHE A 36 -2.12 -18.10 -0.84
N PRO A 37 -1.16 -18.61 -1.63
CA PRO A 37 -1.45 -19.05 -3.00
C PRO A 37 -2.52 -20.14 -3.08
N ALA A 38 -2.47 -21.13 -2.19
CA ALA A 38 -3.44 -22.22 -2.16
C ALA A 38 -4.83 -21.73 -1.72
N GLN A 39 -4.88 -20.83 -0.74
CA GLN A 39 -6.12 -20.21 -0.30
C GLN A 39 -6.75 -19.35 -1.40
N LEU A 40 -5.93 -18.57 -2.13
CA LEU A 40 -6.40 -17.75 -3.24
C LEU A 40 -7.04 -18.57 -4.35
N VAL A 41 -6.41 -19.68 -4.78
CA VAL A 41 -6.97 -20.58 -5.81
C VAL A 41 -8.29 -21.21 -5.34
N LYS A 42 -8.40 -21.54 -4.05
CA LYS A 42 -9.64 -22.07 -3.47
C LYS A 42 -10.76 -21.04 -3.45
N ASP A 43 -10.46 -19.80 -3.05
CA ASP A 43 -11.43 -18.72 -2.93
C ASP A 43 -11.83 -18.16 -4.31
N TYR A 44 -10.95 -18.28 -5.31
CA TYR A 44 -11.16 -17.85 -6.69
C TYR A 44 -10.88 -18.97 -7.69
N PRO A 45 -11.82 -19.92 -7.87
CA PRO A 45 -11.63 -21.07 -8.77
C PRO A 45 -11.44 -20.71 -10.25
N ARG A 46 -11.68 -19.45 -10.62
CA ARG A 46 -11.44 -18.92 -11.97
C ARG A 46 -9.98 -18.49 -12.19
N LEU A 47 -9.17 -18.47 -11.14
CA LEU A 47 -7.74 -18.20 -11.22
C LEU A 47 -7.06 -19.47 -11.75
N ASN A 48 -6.83 -19.48 -13.05
CA ASN A 48 -6.25 -20.64 -13.76
C ASN A 48 -4.77 -20.41 -14.10
N SER A 49 -4.31 -19.16 -13.98
CA SER A 49 -2.96 -18.74 -14.33
C SER A 49 -2.00 -18.90 -13.15
N PRO A 50 -0.73 -19.24 -13.39
CA PRO A 50 0.25 -19.33 -12.31
C PRO A 50 0.45 -17.96 -11.64
N ILE A 51 0.57 -17.97 -10.31
CA ILE A 51 0.91 -16.80 -9.51
C ILE A 51 2.41 -16.55 -9.65
N LEU A 52 2.78 -15.42 -10.24
CA LEU A 52 4.16 -15.02 -10.51
C LEU A 52 4.79 -14.29 -9.32
N GLN A 53 4.00 -13.48 -8.63
CA GLN A 53 4.42 -12.71 -7.47
C GLN A 53 3.21 -12.52 -6.56
N HIS A 54 3.43 -12.54 -5.25
CA HIS A 54 2.40 -12.21 -4.28
C HIS A 54 3.03 -11.63 -3.01
N GLY A 55 2.22 -10.95 -2.21
CA GLY A 55 2.68 -10.30 -1.00
C GLY A 55 1.59 -9.52 -0.30
N ARG A 56 1.98 -8.83 0.77
CA ARG A 56 1.16 -7.78 1.40
C ARG A 56 1.33 -6.49 0.62
N CYS A 57 0.34 -5.63 0.69
CA CYS A 57 0.36 -4.32 0.07
C CYS A 57 -0.42 -3.30 0.89
N SER A 58 -0.15 -2.04 0.59
CA SER A 58 -1.12 -0.96 0.74
C SER A 58 -1.64 -0.56 -0.64
N LEU A 59 -2.94 -0.29 -0.71
CA LEU A 59 -3.60 0.14 -1.92
C LEU A 59 -4.37 1.42 -1.65
N ILE A 60 -4.22 2.41 -2.53
CA ILE A 60 -5.06 3.60 -2.58
C ILE A 60 -5.88 3.53 -3.85
N VAL A 61 -7.20 3.60 -3.72
CA VAL A 61 -8.14 3.66 -4.84
C VAL A 61 -8.64 5.09 -4.97
N SER A 62 -8.34 5.73 -6.09
CA SER A 62 -8.76 7.10 -6.41
C SER A 62 -9.46 7.17 -7.77
N THR A 63 -10.08 8.31 -8.05
CA THR A 63 -10.52 8.65 -9.41
C THR A 63 -9.30 9.10 -10.24
N PRO A 64 -9.26 8.84 -11.56
CA PRO A 64 -8.15 9.30 -12.40
C PRO A 64 -7.97 10.80 -12.31
N GLY A 65 -6.72 11.24 -12.07
CA GLY A 65 -6.36 12.65 -11.90
C GLY A 65 -6.52 13.19 -10.46
N SER A 66 -7.06 12.38 -9.53
CA SER A 66 -7.04 12.70 -8.11
C SER A 66 -5.74 12.23 -7.44
N ASN A 67 -5.15 13.09 -6.61
CA ASN A 67 -4.00 12.75 -5.77
C ASN A 67 -4.38 12.20 -4.39
N THR A 68 -5.68 11.97 -4.14
CA THR A 68 -6.21 11.45 -2.87
C THR A 68 -7.22 10.34 -3.15
N GLY A 69 -7.20 9.28 -2.36
CA GLY A 69 -8.12 8.14 -2.54
C GLY A 69 -8.29 7.32 -1.27
N THR A 70 -9.21 6.35 -1.29
CA THR A 70 -9.47 5.47 -0.16
C THR A 70 -8.32 4.49 0.02
N TYR A 71 -7.81 4.40 1.25
CA TYR A 71 -6.69 3.55 1.61
C TYR A 71 -7.14 2.20 2.15
N TYR A 72 -6.46 1.14 1.71
CA TYR A 72 -6.68 -0.24 2.13
C TYR A 72 -5.37 -0.93 2.46
N PHE A 73 -5.38 -1.73 3.52
CA PHE A 73 -4.38 -2.77 3.72
C PHE A 73 -4.82 -4.02 2.94
N CYS A 74 -3.91 -4.58 2.15
CA CYS A 74 -4.25 -5.61 1.19
C CYS A 74 -3.19 -6.72 1.09
N THR A 75 -3.56 -7.81 0.43
CA THR A 75 -2.68 -8.77 -0.21
C THR A 75 -2.84 -8.63 -1.71
N TYR A 76 -1.79 -8.96 -2.45
CA TYR A 76 -1.83 -8.99 -3.91
C TYR A 76 -1.31 -10.31 -4.45
N ALA A 77 -1.80 -10.69 -5.63
CA ALA A 77 -1.28 -11.76 -6.43
C ALA A 77 -1.24 -11.34 -7.91
N LEU A 78 -0.04 -11.29 -8.47
CA LEU A 78 0.19 -11.06 -9.88
C LEU A 78 0.21 -12.42 -10.60
N THR A 79 -0.58 -12.53 -11.66
CA THR A 79 -0.55 -13.65 -12.60
C THR A 79 -0.03 -13.18 -13.97
N ALA A 80 -0.12 -14.02 -15.00
CA ALA A 80 0.24 -13.64 -16.36
C ALA A 80 -0.60 -12.47 -16.90
N ASN A 81 -1.91 -12.45 -16.63
CA ASN A 81 -2.85 -11.49 -17.23
C ASN A 81 -3.46 -10.53 -16.22
N ASP A 82 -3.52 -10.94 -14.94
CA ASP A 82 -4.31 -10.28 -13.92
C ASP A 82 -3.48 -9.93 -12.69
N LEU A 83 -3.88 -8.86 -12.01
CA LEU A 83 -3.45 -8.53 -10.66
C LEU A 83 -4.69 -8.55 -9.75
N TYR A 84 -4.68 -9.48 -8.79
CA TYR A 84 -5.70 -9.60 -7.77
C TYR A 84 -5.25 -8.84 -6.53
N VAL A 85 -6.13 -8.02 -5.97
CA VAL A 85 -5.89 -7.27 -4.73
C VAL A 85 -7.04 -7.49 -3.76
N GLN A 86 -6.71 -7.98 -2.57
CA GLN A 86 -7.69 -8.46 -1.60
C GLN A 86 -7.48 -7.85 -0.24
N GLY A 87 -8.57 -7.59 0.46
CA GLY A 87 -8.60 -7.26 1.88
C GLY A 87 -8.91 -8.50 2.71
N TRP A 88 -8.78 -8.38 4.03
CA TRP A 88 -9.17 -9.43 4.97
C TRP A 88 -10.42 -9.01 5.74
N ASP A 89 -11.48 -9.80 5.62
CA ASP A 89 -12.66 -9.66 6.47
C ASP A 89 -12.47 -10.50 7.73
N ALA A 90 -12.11 -9.84 8.83
CA ALA A 90 -11.90 -10.50 10.12
C ALA A 90 -13.18 -11.09 10.72
N LYS A 91 -14.38 -10.64 10.32
CA LYS A 91 -15.65 -11.20 10.80
C LYS A 91 -15.99 -12.49 10.07
N ALA A 92 -15.80 -12.50 8.75
CA ALA A 92 -16.06 -13.66 7.91
C ALA A 92 -14.86 -14.62 7.80
N LEU A 93 -13.70 -14.23 8.34
CA LEU A 93 -12.42 -14.97 8.30
C LEU A 93 -12.02 -15.39 6.89
N LYS A 94 -12.17 -14.46 5.93
CA LYS A 94 -11.86 -14.72 4.51
C LYS A 94 -11.29 -13.49 3.82
N TYR A 95 -10.63 -13.72 2.69
CA TYR A 95 -10.24 -12.65 1.79
C TYR A 95 -11.47 -12.12 1.03
N VAL A 96 -11.49 -10.81 0.80
CA VAL A 96 -12.53 -10.12 0.04
C VAL A 96 -11.86 -9.29 -1.03
N GLU A 97 -12.38 -9.32 -2.26
CA GLU A 97 -11.85 -8.51 -3.34
C GLU A 97 -11.94 -7.02 -3.03
N ILE A 98 -10.83 -6.30 -3.18
CA ILE A 98 -10.82 -4.84 -3.24
C ILE A 98 -10.76 -4.40 -4.70
N ALA A 99 -9.85 -5.02 -5.46
CA ALA A 99 -9.69 -4.75 -6.89
C ALA A 99 -9.18 -6.00 -7.62
N HIS A 100 -9.78 -6.31 -8.75
CA HIS A 100 -9.22 -7.15 -9.79
C HIS A 100 -8.86 -6.27 -10.98
N VAL A 101 -7.58 -6.29 -11.38
CA VAL A 101 -7.03 -5.50 -12.47
C VAL A 101 -6.65 -6.44 -13.61
N ASP A 102 -7.33 -6.29 -14.74
CA ASP A 102 -6.89 -6.87 -16.01
C ASP A 102 -5.75 -5.99 -16.56
N ILE A 103 -4.56 -6.57 -16.71
CA ILE A 103 -3.39 -5.83 -17.15
C ILE A 103 -3.57 -5.28 -18.57
N SER A 104 -4.34 -5.96 -19.42
CA SER A 104 -4.64 -5.50 -20.78
C SER A 104 -5.58 -4.29 -20.80
N ALA A 105 -6.38 -4.09 -19.74
CA ALA A 105 -7.31 -2.98 -19.60
C ALA A 105 -6.66 -1.71 -19.01
N LEU A 106 -5.39 -1.78 -18.62
CA LEU A 106 -4.66 -0.62 -18.09
C LEU A 106 -4.37 0.39 -19.20
N LYS A 107 -4.80 1.63 -19.01
CA LYS A 107 -4.48 2.76 -19.90
C LYS A 107 -3.00 3.12 -19.81
N ASN A 108 -2.48 3.17 -18.60
CA ASN A 108 -1.08 3.44 -18.33
C ASN A 108 -0.66 2.98 -16.93
N VAL A 109 0.65 2.88 -16.76
CA VAL A 109 1.31 2.68 -15.47
C VAL A 109 2.40 3.71 -15.23
N ALA A 110 2.59 4.09 -13.98
CA ALA A 110 3.70 4.91 -13.53
C ALA A 110 4.30 4.34 -12.25
N LEU A 111 5.57 4.63 -12.03
CA LEU A 111 6.24 4.36 -10.76
C LEU A 111 6.60 5.71 -10.13
N HIS A 112 6.08 5.94 -8.92
CA HIS A 112 6.52 7.04 -8.09
C HIS A 112 7.46 6.51 -7.01
N THR A 113 8.64 7.09 -6.85
CA THR A 113 9.55 6.76 -5.76
C THR A 113 9.91 8.03 -5.02
N ILE A 114 9.69 8.02 -3.70
CA ILE A 114 10.11 9.07 -2.79
C ILE A 114 10.89 8.44 -1.65
N PHE A 115 12.16 8.82 -1.51
CA PHE A 115 13.11 8.17 -0.58
C PHE A 115 13.11 6.64 -0.71
N ARG A 116 12.68 5.93 0.34
CA ARG A 116 12.62 4.46 0.40
C ARG A 116 11.26 3.92 -0.02
N THR A 117 10.27 4.77 -0.24
CA THR A 117 8.91 4.36 -0.59
C THR A 117 8.74 4.37 -2.10
N SER A 118 8.23 3.26 -2.65
CA SER A 118 7.81 3.19 -4.05
C SER A 118 6.31 2.92 -4.10
N GLN A 119 5.65 3.53 -5.08
CA GLN A 119 4.22 3.41 -5.33
C GLN A 119 4.02 3.17 -6.83
N LEU A 120 3.49 1.99 -7.17
CA LEU A 120 3.02 1.65 -8.50
C LEU A 120 1.65 2.29 -8.70
N GLN A 121 1.54 3.15 -9.70
CA GLN A 121 0.29 3.81 -10.07
C GLN A 121 -0.24 3.17 -11.36
N MET A 122 -1.41 2.58 -11.29
CA MET A 122 -2.08 1.92 -12.42
C MET A 122 -3.36 2.68 -12.72
N THR A 123 -3.52 3.12 -13.97
CA THR A 123 -4.71 3.88 -14.39
C THR A 123 -5.58 3.02 -15.29
N GLU A 124 -6.82 2.80 -14.87
CA GLU A 124 -7.87 2.19 -15.67
C GLU A 124 -8.79 3.27 -16.26
N GLU A 125 -9.90 2.85 -16.89
CA GLU A 125 -10.87 3.80 -17.44
C GLU A 125 -11.55 4.66 -16.37
N ARG A 126 -11.94 4.05 -15.24
CA ARG A 126 -12.79 4.68 -14.22
C ARG A 126 -12.11 4.91 -12.88
N ARG A 127 -10.95 4.29 -12.64
CA ARG A 127 -10.23 4.36 -11.38
C ARG A 127 -8.72 4.41 -11.60
N GLN A 128 -8.02 4.94 -10.61
CA GLN A 128 -6.58 4.92 -10.50
C GLN A 128 -6.22 4.21 -9.20
N LEU A 129 -5.23 3.33 -9.28
CA LEU A 129 -4.81 2.45 -8.20
C LEU A 129 -3.36 2.76 -7.88
N ALA A 130 -3.08 3.15 -6.66
CA ALA A 130 -1.73 3.35 -6.13
C ALA A 130 -1.39 2.20 -5.18
N LEU A 131 -0.56 1.28 -5.63
CA LEU A 131 -0.17 0.09 -4.88
C LEU A 131 1.30 0.18 -4.44
N SER A 132 1.54 -0.08 -3.17
CA SER A 132 2.87 -0.29 -2.61
C SER A 132 2.93 -1.67 -2.00
N ALA A 133 3.88 -2.50 -2.43
CA ALA A 133 4.13 -3.79 -1.79
C ALA A 133 4.73 -3.53 -0.39
N SER A 134 4.39 -4.41 0.55
CA SER A 134 4.89 -4.37 1.92
C SER A 134 5.66 -5.65 2.23
N ILE A 135 6.58 -5.57 3.19
CA ILE A 135 7.22 -6.76 3.74
C ILE A 135 6.18 -7.71 4.35
N ASP A 136 6.52 -8.98 4.54
CA ASP A 136 5.58 -9.99 5.06
C ASP A 136 5.05 -9.65 6.45
N GLU A 137 5.83 -8.95 7.28
CA GLU A 137 5.37 -8.49 8.60
C GLU A 137 4.37 -7.32 8.50
N GLY A 138 4.23 -6.69 7.33
CA GLY A 138 3.31 -5.60 7.05
C GLY A 138 3.76 -4.22 7.53
N GLY A 139 4.86 -4.14 8.29
CA GLY A 139 5.28 -2.92 8.98
C GLY A 139 5.92 -1.84 8.11
N TYR A 140 6.38 -2.16 6.89
CA TYR A 140 7.03 -1.20 5.99
C TYR A 140 6.79 -1.52 4.52
N ILE A 141 6.89 -0.50 3.68
CA ILE A 141 6.84 -0.63 2.22
C ILE A 141 8.13 -1.29 1.72
N ASP A 142 7.97 -2.39 1.00
CA ASP A 142 9.03 -3.03 0.24
C ASP A 142 9.16 -2.36 -1.14
N SER A 143 10.09 -1.41 -1.21
CA SER A 143 10.40 -0.67 -2.43
C SER A 143 10.85 -1.57 -3.57
N ALA A 144 11.59 -2.64 -3.26
CA ALA A 144 12.14 -3.54 -4.27
C ALA A 144 11.02 -4.39 -4.88
N ALA A 145 10.19 -5.00 -4.03
CA ALA A 145 9.03 -5.77 -4.48
C ALA A 145 8.04 -4.92 -5.30
N THR A 146 7.86 -3.65 -4.93
CA THR A 146 7.01 -2.71 -5.70
C THR A 146 7.60 -2.42 -7.09
N LYS A 147 8.93 -2.24 -7.18
CA LYS A 147 9.63 -2.03 -8.46
C LYS A 147 9.59 -3.27 -9.34
N GLU A 148 9.75 -4.45 -8.75
CA GLU A 148 9.63 -5.72 -9.45
C GLU A 148 8.23 -5.90 -10.03
N LEU A 149 7.19 -5.56 -9.25
CA LEU A 149 5.81 -5.59 -9.71
C LEU A 149 5.58 -4.62 -10.88
N PHE A 150 6.11 -3.39 -10.78
CA PHE A 150 6.06 -2.41 -11.88
C PHE A 150 6.75 -2.94 -13.14
N GLU A 151 7.97 -3.48 -13.03
CA GLU A 151 8.70 -4.02 -14.18
C GLU A 151 7.99 -5.24 -14.77
N ALA A 152 7.39 -6.10 -13.95
CA ALA A 152 6.60 -7.24 -14.42
C ALA A 152 5.35 -6.80 -15.21
N ILE A 153 4.67 -5.74 -14.79
CA ILE A 153 3.51 -5.18 -15.51
C ILE A 153 3.95 -4.45 -16.78
N LYS A 154 5.01 -3.64 -16.70
CA LYS A 154 5.60 -2.94 -17.85
C LYS A 154 6.02 -3.89 -18.97
N ARG A 155 6.61 -5.05 -18.64
CA ARG A 155 6.98 -6.08 -19.63
C ARG A 155 5.80 -6.67 -20.41
N LYS A 156 4.56 -6.49 -19.92
CA LYS A 156 3.33 -6.92 -20.59
C LYS A 156 2.80 -5.91 -21.61
N GLY A 157 3.55 -4.82 -21.87
CA GLY A 157 3.24 -3.87 -22.94
C GLY A 157 2.35 -2.70 -22.53
N VAL A 158 2.09 -2.51 -21.23
CA VAL A 158 1.29 -1.39 -20.74
C VAL A 158 2.05 -0.06 -20.93
N PRO A 159 1.42 1.00 -21.46
CA PRO A 159 2.08 2.29 -21.64
C PRO A 159 2.62 2.85 -20.32
N VAL A 160 3.88 3.27 -20.32
CA VAL A 160 4.52 3.86 -19.15
C VAL A 160 4.46 5.38 -19.24
N VAL A 161 3.94 6.03 -18.20
CA VAL A 161 3.89 7.49 -18.08
C VAL A 161 4.70 7.96 -16.87
N LYS A 162 5.07 9.25 -16.88
CA LYS A 162 5.71 9.88 -15.73
C LYS A 162 4.66 10.10 -14.64
N SER A 163 4.99 9.73 -13.40
CA SER A 163 4.13 10.04 -12.26
C SER A 163 4.12 11.54 -11.96
N GLU A 164 2.93 12.09 -11.71
CA GLU A 164 2.71 13.50 -11.34
C GLU A 164 2.86 13.77 -9.84
N GLY A 165 3.06 12.73 -9.03
CA GLY A 165 3.14 12.83 -7.58
C GLY A 165 2.60 11.58 -6.89
N MET A 166 2.81 11.47 -5.59
CA MET A 166 2.27 10.38 -4.79
C MET A 166 0.77 10.55 -4.60
N ILE A 167 0.01 9.47 -4.76
CA ILE A 167 -1.40 9.43 -4.36
C ILE A 167 -1.44 9.15 -2.86
N ASN A 168 -2.19 9.96 -2.13
CA ASN A 168 -2.22 9.96 -0.68
C ASN A 168 -3.53 9.37 -0.12
N PRO A 169 -3.49 8.75 1.07
CA PRO A 169 -4.69 8.45 1.83
C PRO A 169 -5.45 9.75 2.19
N PRO A 170 -6.74 9.67 2.55
CA PRO A 170 -7.44 10.85 3.05
C PRO A 170 -6.76 11.36 4.32
N ALA A 171 -6.82 12.67 4.54
CA ALA A 171 -6.32 13.26 5.78
C ALA A 171 -6.99 12.57 6.99
N PRO A 172 -6.23 12.21 8.04
CA PRO A 172 -6.82 11.61 9.23
C PRO A 172 -7.84 12.59 9.85
N PRO A 173 -8.88 12.08 10.52
CA PRO A 173 -9.80 12.96 11.23
C PRO A 173 -9.03 13.78 12.26
N SER A 174 -9.31 15.09 12.31
CA SER A 174 -8.71 15.98 13.31
C SER A 174 -8.92 15.41 14.71
N PRO A 175 -7.90 15.43 15.59
CA PRO A 175 -8.05 14.94 16.95
C PRO A 175 -9.19 15.68 17.66
N MET A 176 -10.17 14.94 18.17
CA MET A 176 -11.19 15.52 19.06
C MET A 176 -10.54 15.79 20.42
N ILE A 177 -10.39 17.06 20.76
CA ILE A 177 -9.97 17.48 22.09
C ILE A 177 -11.23 17.52 22.97
N ILE A 178 -11.39 16.55 23.87
CA ILE A 178 -12.47 16.55 24.86
C ILE A 178 -11.91 17.17 26.14
N PRO A 179 -12.34 18.39 26.54
CA PRO A 179 -11.90 18.97 27.79
C PRO A 179 -12.49 18.19 28.97
N ILE A 180 -11.62 17.68 29.85
CA ILE A 180 -12.03 17.11 31.13
C ILE A 180 -12.08 18.25 32.14
N ILE A 181 -13.27 18.63 32.60
CA ILE A 181 -13.45 19.57 33.70
C ILE A 181 -13.38 18.77 35.00
N ILE A 182 -12.31 18.96 35.78
CA ILE A 182 -12.19 18.41 37.13
C ILE A 182 -12.75 19.46 38.10
N PRO A 183 -13.89 19.20 38.78
CA PRO A 183 -14.37 20.11 39.82
C PRO A 183 -13.39 20.13 41.00
N THR A 184 -13.02 21.33 41.44
CA THR A 184 -12.22 21.60 42.65
C THR A 184 -13.02 21.46 43.91
#